data_AF-A0A963LQV2-F1
#
_entry.id   AF-A0A963LQV2-F1
#
_cell.length_a   1.000
_cell.length_b   1.000
_cell.length_c   1.000
_cell.angle_alpha   90.00
_cell.angle_beta   90.00
_cell.angle_gamma   90.00
#
_symmetry.space_group_name_H-M   'P 1'
#
loop_
_entity.id
_entity.type
_entity.pdbx_description
1 polymer ?
#
loop_
_entity_poly.entity_id
_entity_poly.type
_entity_poly.pdbx_seq_one_letter_code
_entity_poly.pdbx_strand_id
1 'polypeptide(L)'
;MKPPLTIAIDGPAASGKGTLARLLAGHYGLRHLDTGLTYRAVAKALLDAGQPLDDEAAAEAAARALDLGAMDRAVLADHAVGEAASKVAVMPVVRRALVDKQRAFAASGNGAI
;
A
#
# COMPACT_ATOMS: atom_id res chain seq x y z
N MET A 1 12.90 25.16 -4.00
CA MET A 1 11.49 24.71 -4.19
C MET A 1 10.96 24.20 -2.86
N LYS A 2 9.67 24.41 -2.57
CA LYS A 2 9.03 23.85 -1.37
C LYS A 2 8.82 22.34 -1.58
N PRO A 3 9.12 21.48 -0.59
CA PRO A 3 8.85 20.05 -0.72
C PRO A 3 7.33 19.79 -0.91
N PRO A 4 6.96 18.71 -1.62
CA PRO A 4 5.56 18.35 -1.82
C PRO A 4 4.85 18.12 -0.48
N LEU A 5 3.58 18.51 -0.39
CA LEU A 5 2.79 18.35 0.84
C LEU A 5 2.49 16.86 1.06
N THR A 6 2.98 16.32 2.17
CA THR A 6 2.69 14.94 2.59
C THR A 6 1.91 14.96 3.90
N ILE A 7 0.78 14.28 3.94
CA ILE A 7 -0.07 14.14 5.14
C ILE A 7 -0.14 12.65 5.48
N ALA A 8 0.28 12.25 6.68
CA ALA A 8 0.07 10.87 7.15
C ALA A 8 -1.15 10.84 8.10
N ILE A 9 -2.04 9.86 7.94
CA ILE A 9 -3.18 9.62 8.85
C ILE A 9 -3.07 8.25 9.50
N ASP A 10 -2.68 8.23 10.76
CA ASP A 10 -2.57 7.01 11.57
C ASP A 10 -3.67 6.91 12.63
N GLY A 11 -3.98 5.69 13.03
CA GLY A 11 -4.99 5.41 14.07
C GLY A 11 -5.63 4.02 13.93
N PRO A 12 -6.43 3.58 14.91
CA PRO A 12 -6.95 2.21 14.98
C PRO A 12 -7.87 1.86 13.81
N ALA A 13 -8.05 0.57 13.54
CA ALA A 13 -9.00 0.11 12.52
C ALA A 13 -10.41 0.71 12.76
N ALA A 14 -11.17 0.94 11.69
CA ALA A 14 -12.52 1.50 11.71
C ALA A 14 -12.68 2.92 12.33
N SER A 15 -11.61 3.68 12.59
CA SER A 15 -11.72 5.07 13.10
C SER A 15 -12.05 6.14 12.05
N GLY A 16 -12.39 5.75 10.82
CA GLY A 16 -12.77 6.68 9.75
C GLY A 16 -11.61 7.29 8.93
N LYS A 17 -10.36 6.91 9.18
CA LYS A 17 -9.15 7.45 8.52
C LYS A 17 -9.22 7.47 7.00
N GLY A 18 -9.62 6.35 6.39
CA GLY A 18 -9.69 6.25 4.91
C GLY A 18 -10.73 7.18 4.31
N THR A 19 -11.81 7.47 5.05
CA THR A 19 -12.81 8.46 4.65
C THR A 19 -12.22 9.87 4.75
N LEU A 20 -11.57 10.20 5.86
CA LEU A 20 -10.92 11.51 6.05
C LEU A 20 -9.79 11.74 5.03
N ALA A 21 -8.94 10.74 4.79
CA ALA A 21 -7.84 10.80 3.83
C ALA A 21 -8.35 11.13 2.41
N ARG A 22 -9.42 10.46 1.97
CA ARG A 22 -10.04 10.71 0.66
C ARG A 22 -10.65 12.11 0.55
N LEU A 23 -11.27 12.62 1.61
CA LEU A 23 -11.82 13.98 1.63
C LEU A 23 -10.71 15.04 1.57
N LEU A 24 -9.65 14.87 2.35
CA LEU A 24 -8.49 15.76 2.34
C LEU A 24 -7.73 15.69 1.02
N ALA A 25 -7.60 14.50 0.42
CA ALA A 25 -7.05 14.32 -0.92
C ALA A 25 -7.79 15.18 -1.95
N GLY A 26 -9.13 15.09 -1.97
CA GLY A 26 -9.97 15.91 -2.85
C GLY A 26 -9.86 17.41 -2.55
N HIS A 27 -9.83 17.80 -1.28
CA HIS A 27 -9.74 19.20 -0.86
C HIS A 27 -8.42 19.87 -1.29
N TYR A 28 -7.29 19.17 -1.12
CA TYR A 28 -5.96 19.68 -1.46
C TYR A 28 -5.49 19.29 -2.86
N GLY A 29 -6.28 18.51 -3.60
CA GLY A 29 -5.89 17.93 -4.89
C GLY A 29 -4.74 16.92 -4.80
N LEU A 30 -4.50 16.31 -3.63
CA LEU A 30 -3.41 15.37 -3.41
C LEU A 30 -3.76 13.97 -3.90
N ARG A 31 -2.72 13.20 -4.23
CA ARG A 31 -2.85 11.76 -4.48
C ARG A 31 -3.11 11.03 -3.18
N HIS A 32 -4.01 10.05 -3.17
CA HIS A 32 -4.35 9.26 -1.99
C HIS A 32 -3.70 7.88 -2.06
N LEU A 33 -3.01 7.47 -0.99
CA LEU A 33 -2.40 6.16 -0.84
C LEU A 33 -2.95 5.45 0.40
N ASP A 34 -3.73 4.39 0.21
CA ASP A 34 -4.05 3.49 1.32
C ASP A 34 -2.91 2.49 1.53
N THR A 35 -2.04 2.81 2.49
CA THR A 35 -0.91 1.95 2.87
C THR A 35 -1.37 0.59 3.42
N GLY A 36 -2.58 0.49 3.99
CA GLY A 36 -3.15 -0.75 4.51
C GLY A 36 -3.48 -1.79 3.42
N LEU A 37 -3.59 -1.36 2.16
CA LEU A 37 -3.80 -2.26 1.03
C LEU A 37 -2.50 -2.80 0.42
N THR A 38 -1.34 -2.24 0.78
CA THR A 38 -0.09 -2.55 0.08
C THR A 38 0.38 -3.99 0.29
N TYR A 39 0.35 -4.51 1.53
CA TYR A 39 0.66 -5.91 1.79
C TYR A 39 -0.37 -6.87 1.17
N ARG A 40 -1.65 -6.47 1.14
CA ARG A 40 -2.71 -7.22 0.46
C ARG A 40 -2.44 -7.33 -1.04
N ALA A 41 -1.98 -6.24 -1.66
CA ALA A 41 -1.65 -6.24 -3.07
C ALA A 41 -0.44 -7.15 -3.39
N VAL A 42 0.58 -7.17 -2.52
CA VAL A 42 1.70 -8.12 -2.65
C VAL A 42 1.22 -9.57 -2.56
N ALA A 43 0.46 -9.89 -1.51
CA ALA A 43 -0.08 -11.24 -1.34
C ALA A 43 -0.97 -11.66 -2.52
N LYS A 44 -1.84 -10.77 -3.00
CA LYS A 44 -2.69 -10.99 -4.16
C LYS A 44 -1.87 -11.26 -5.43
N ALA A 45 -0.78 -10.52 -5.65
CA ALA A 45 0.11 -10.75 -6.78
C ALA A 45 0.79 -12.12 -6.72
N LEU A 46 1.20 -12.58 -5.53
CA LEU A 46 1.75 -13.93 -5.36
C LEU A 46 0.70 -15.02 -5.62
N LEU A 47 -0.52 -14.85 -5.09
CA LEU A 47 -1.63 -15.78 -5.31
C LEU A 47 -1.99 -15.89 -6.79
N ASP A 48 -2.11 -14.76 -7.49
CA ASP A 48 -2.40 -14.73 -8.93
C ASP A 48 -1.29 -15.40 -9.76
N ALA A 49 -0.03 -15.30 -9.31
CA ALA A 49 1.13 -15.93 -9.94
C ALA A 49 1.36 -17.39 -9.51
N GLY A 50 0.54 -17.93 -8.61
CA GLY A 50 0.73 -19.26 -8.04
C GLY A 50 2.02 -19.44 -7.23
N GLN A 51 2.58 -18.33 -6.71
CA GLN A 51 3.82 -18.32 -5.95
C GLN A 51 3.57 -18.59 -4.45
N PRO A 52 4.50 -19.26 -3.75
CA PRO A 52 4.41 -19.44 -2.31
C PRO A 52 4.40 -18.10 -1.55
N LEU A 53 3.57 -18.01 -0.50
CA LEU A 53 3.48 -16.80 0.33
C LEU A 53 4.64 -16.66 1.33
N ASP A 54 5.46 -17.69 1.47
CA ASP A 54 6.66 -17.76 2.31
C ASP A 54 7.97 -17.62 1.50
N ASP A 55 7.89 -17.47 0.17
CA ASP A 55 9.04 -17.13 -0.67
C ASP A 55 9.35 -15.63 -0.57
N GLU A 56 10.35 -15.29 0.26
CA GLU A 56 10.77 -13.90 0.47
C GLU A 56 11.26 -13.22 -0.82
N ALA A 57 11.91 -13.95 -1.72
CA ALA A 57 12.44 -13.37 -2.96
C ALA A 57 11.31 -13.04 -3.94
N ALA A 58 10.34 -13.95 -4.10
CA ALA A 58 9.14 -13.70 -4.89
C ALA A 58 8.32 -12.54 -4.30
N ALA A 59 8.14 -12.51 -2.98
CA ALA A 59 7.40 -11.46 -2.29
C ALA A 59 8.08 -10.09 -2.42
N GLU A 60 9.41 -10.02 -2.31
CA GLU A 60 10.17 -8.79 -2.54
C GLU A 60 10.03 -8.29 -3.99
N ALA A 61 10.14 -9.20 -4.97
CA ALA A 61 9.97 -8.86 -6.38
C ALA A 61 8.57 -8.30 -6.66
N ALA A 62 7.52 -8.95 -6.12
CA ALA A 62 6.14 -8.48 -6.21
C ALA A 62 5.97 -7.10 -5.56
N ALA A 63 6.53 -6.88 -4.36
CA ALA A 63 6.50 -5.59 -3.69
C ALA A 63 7.18 -4.48 -4.50
N ARG A 64 8.33 -4.77 -5.13
CA ARG A 64 9.06 -3.82 -5.99
C ARG A 64 8.29 -3.51 -7.28
N ALA A 65 7.57 -4.47 -7.85
CA ALA A 65 6.78 -4.30 -9.06
C ALA A 65 5.42 -3.60 -8.82
N LEU A 66 4.90 -3.61 -7.58
CA LEU A 66 3.53 -3.17 -7.26
C LEU A 66 3.18 -1.73 -7.69
N ASP A 67 2.18 -1.53 -8.56
CA ASP A 67 1.68 -0.18 -8.82
C ASP A 67 0.75 0.29 -7.68
N LEU A 68 1.24 1.25 -6.88
CA LEU A 68 0.48 1.85 -5.78
C LEU A 68 -0.69 2.73 -6.24
N GLY A 69 -0.67 3.21 -7.50
CA GLY A 69 -1.74 4.03 -8.05
C GLY A 69 -2.93 3.24 -8.60
N ALA A 70 -2.75 1.94 -8.84
CA ALA A 70 -3.73 1.07 -9.49
C ALA A 70 -4.31 -0.02 -8.54
N MET A 71 -4.19 0.17 -7.22
CA MET A 71 -4.71 -0.78 -6.25
C MET A 71 -6.25 -0.71 -6.16
N ASP A 72 -6.92 -1.81 -6.50
CA ASP A 72 -8.38 -1.94 -6.35
C ASP A 72 -8.75 -2.38 -4.93
N ARG A 73 -9.36 -1.47 -4.17
CA ARG A 73 -9.84 -1.77 -2.80
C ARG A 73 -10.86 -2.89 -2.76
N ALA A 74 -11.78 -2.96 -3.72
CA ALA A 74 -12.86 -3.95 -3.67
C ALA A 74 -12.30 -5.38 -3.76
N VAL A 75 -11.29 -5.57 -4.61
CA VAL A 75 -10.57 -6.84 -4.75
C VAL A 75 -9.70 -7.11 -3.52
N LEU A 76 -8.96 -6.12 -3.03
CA LEU A 76 -7.99 -6.31 -1.95
C LEU A 76 -8.63 -6.41 -0.55
N ALA A 77 -9.88 -5.98 -0.40
CA ALA A 77 -10.63 -6.10 0.86
C ALA A 77 -11.07 -7.54 1.17
N ASP A 78 -10.92 -8.47 0.22
CA ASP A 78 -11.25 -9.88 0.42
C ASP A 78 -10.53 -10.49 1.65
N HIS A 79 -11.23 -11.37 2.35
CA HIS A 79 -10.74 -11.97 3.60
C HIS A 79 -9.54 -12.90 3.36
N ALA A 80 -9.56 -13.72 2.30
CA ALA A 80 -8.47 -14.64 1.98
C ALA A 80 -7.20 -13.88 1.60
N VAL A 81 -7.34 -12.76 0.87
CA VAL A 81 -6.22 -11.86 0.58
C VAL A 81 -5.68 -11.23 1.87
N GLY A 82 -6.55 -10.91 2.83
CA GLY A 82 -6.17 -10.41 4.14
C GLY A 82 -5.31 -11.39 4.94
N GLU A 83 -5.73 -12.66 5.00
CA GLU A 83 -4.96 -13.72 5.67
C GLU A 83 -3.60 -13.95 5.00
N ALA A 84 -3.56 -13.95 3.66
CA ALA A 84 -2.31 -14.04 2.91
C ALA A 84 -1.40 -12.83 3.15
N ALA A 85 -1.96 -11.62 3.27
CA ALA A 85 -1.23 -10.40 3.57
C ALA A 85 -0.46 -10.49 4.90
N SER A 86 -1.06 -11.10 5.92
CA SER A 86 -0.41 -11.29 7.23
C SER A 86 0.87 -12.12 7.12
N LYS A 87 0.92 -13.10 6.22
CA LYS A 87 2.11 -13.95 5.99
C LYS A 87 3.25 -13.19 5.31
N VAL A 88 2.95 -12.30 4.37
CA VAL A 88 3.99 -11.50 3.69
C VAL A 88 4.42 -10.29 4.53
N ALA A 89 3.56 -9.76 5.39
CA ALA A 89 3.84 -8.55 6.18
C ALA A 89 4.90 -8.74 7.27
N VAL A 90 5.18 -9.98 7.67
CA VAL A 90 6.25 -10.30 8.62
C VAL A 90 7.64 -10.27 7.98
N MET A 91 7.73 -10.35 6.64
CA MET A 91 9.00 -10.39 5.91
C MET A 91 9.66 -9.01 5.88
N PRO A 92 10.86 -8.83 6.46
CA PRO A 92 11.53 -7.53 6.51
C PRO A 92 11.83 -6.95 5.11
N VAL A 93 12.14 -7.81 4.14
CA VAL A 93 12.44 -7.40 2.76
C VAL A 93 11.22 -6.77 2.07
N VAL A 94 10.03 -7.32 2.29
CA VAL A 94 8.76 -6.78 1.77
C VAL A 94 8.45 -5.43 2.41
N ARG A 95 8.58 -5.33 3.74
CA ARG A 95 8.35 -4.08 4.48
C ARG A 95 9.25 -2.95 3.96
N ARG A 96 10.54 -3.23 3.76
CA ARG A 96 11.50 -2.26 3.23
C ARG A 96 11.12 -1.81 1.82
N ALA A 97 10.84 -2.75 0.93
CA ALA A 97 10.45 -2.44 -0.45
C ALA A 97 9.19 -1.56 -0.50
N LEU A 98 8.16 -1.88 0.29
CA LEU A 98 6.93 -1.09 0.33
C LEU A 98 7.13 0.30 0.93
N VAL A 99 7.94 0.45 1.98
CA VAL A 99 8.29 1.77 2.55
C VAL A 99 8.99 2.65 1.51
N ASP A 100 9.93 2.09 0.74
CA ASP A 100 10.63 2.82 -0.31
C ASP A 100 9.65 3.29 -1.40
N LYS A 101 8.70 2.44 -1.79
CA LYS A 101 7.65 2.82 -2.75
C LYS A 101 6.69 3.87 -2.22
N GLN A 102 6.28 3.77 -0.95
CA GLN A 102 5.41 4.75 -0.31
C GLN A 102 6.07 6.13 -0.25
N ARG A 103 7.37 6.18 0.10
CA ARG A 103 8.17 7.42 0.08
C ARG A 103 8.29 8.00 -1.33
N ALA A 104 8.57 7.16 -2.32
CA ALA A 104 8.62 7.59 -3.72
C ALA A 104 7.27 8.12 -4.22
N PHE A 105 6.17 7.46 -3.84
CA PHE A 105 4.82 7.91 -4.13
C PHE A 105 4.56 9.30 -3.54
N ALA A 106 4.89 9.51 -2.26
CA ALA A 106 4.70 10.79 -1.57
C ALA A 106 5.57 11.92 -2.14
N ALA A 107 6.78 11.60 -2.61
CA ALA A 107 7.69 12.58 -3.22
C ALA A 107 7.33 12.97 -4.66
N SER A 108 6.36 12.30 -5.29
CA SER A 108 5.99 12.49 -6.70
C SER A 108 4.77 13.42 -6.86
N GLY A 109 4.74 14.18 -7.96
CA GLY A 109 3.62 15.07 -8.28
C GLY A 109 3.51 16.25 -7.32
N ASN A 110 2.30 16.55 -6.84
CA ASN A 110 2.04 17.62 -5.86
C ASN A 110 2.09 17.15 -4.39
N GLY A 111 2.43 15.88 -4.16
CA GLY A 111 2.43 15.25 -2.85
C GLY A 111 1.39 14.16 -2.70
N ALA A 112 1.18 13.71 -1.46
CA ALA A 112 0.26 12.62 -1.17
C ALA A 112 -0.33 12.70 0.24
N ILE A 113 -1.41 11.95 0.42
CA ILE A 113 -2.02 11.64 1.71
C ILE A 113 -2.26 10.15 1.86
#